data_AF-A0A8F1SC53-F1
#
_entry.id   AF-A0A8F1SC53-F1
#
_cell.length_a   1.000
_cell.length_b   1.000
_cell.length_c   1.000
_cell.angle_alpha   90.00
_cell.angle_beta   90.00
_cell.angle_gamma   90.00
#
_symmetry.space_group_name_H-M   'P 1'
#
loop_
_entity.id
_entity.type
_entity.pdbx_description
1 polymer ?
#
loop_
_entity_poly.entity_id
_entity_poly.type
_entity_poly.pdbx_seq_one_letter_code
_entity_poly.pdbx_strand_id
1 'polypeptide(L)'
;MTSFWNDLPQPFFILAPMEAVTDVVFRHVDKLKQAGAPDIFFTEFANATGWVHAGDKAIAGRLIKTDDEHPLVAQIWGGEPGDMEAILSLHCAELGFDGIDINMGCPAKSAIKSGGAALIRRPDIAVAAIAAAKTAGLPVSVKTRLGYTYC
;
A
#
# COMPACT_ATOMS: atom_id res chain seq x y z
N MET A 1 9.30 -18.12 -3.68
CA MET A 1 9.20 -17.11 -2.61
C MET A 1 8.03 -17.51 -1.74
N THR A 2 8.28 -17.85 -0.48
CA THR A 2 7.24 -18.02 0.55
C THR A 2 6.72 -16.63 0.89
N SER A 3 5.41 -16.43 0.81
CA SER A 3 4.74 -15.16 1.12
C SER A 3 3.84 -15.40 2.31
N PHE A 4 3.82 -14.46 3.26
CA PHE A 4 2.96 -14.56 4.45
C PHE A 4 1.48 -14.73 4.09
N TRP A 5 1.05 -14.27 2.89
CA TRP A 5 -0.29 -14.50 2.36
C TRP A 5 -0.71 -15.98 2.34
N ASN A 6 0.25 -16.90 2.18
CA ASN A 6 -0.02 -18.34 2.12
C ASN A 6 -0.14 -19.00 3.49
N ASP A 7 0.32 -18.33 4.55
CA ASP A 7 0.42 -18.89 5.91
C ASP A 7 -0.74 -18.43 6.81
N LEU A 8 -1.64 -17.58 6.29
CA LEU A 8 -2.78 -17.03 7.03
C LEU A 8 -3.89 -18.06 7.26
N PRO A 9 -4.54 -18.07 8.44
CA PRO A 9 -5.70 -18.89 8.71
C PRO A 9 -6.87 -18.48 7.81
N GLN A 10 -7.66 -19.44 7.31
CA GLN A 10 -8.85 -19.12 6.52
C GLN A 10 -10.14 -19.40 7.31
N PRO A 11 -11.11 -18.46 7.36
CA PRO A 11 -11.04 -17.11 6.78
C PRO A 11 -10.12 -16.18 7.59
N PHE A 12 -9.47 -15.23 6.91
CA PHE A 12 -8.75 -14.11 7.53
C PHE A 12 -9.46 -12.79 7.23
N PHE A 13 -9.20 -11.80 8.08
CA PHE A 13 -9.76 -10.46 8.00
C PHE A 13 -8.65 -9.42 7.83
N ILE A 14 -8.93 -8.43 7.01
CA ILE A 14 -8.01 -7.34 6.69
C ILE A 14 -8.67 -6.01 7.03
N LEU A 15 -7.94 -5.13 7.73
CA LEU A 15 -8.35 -3.74 7.84
C LEU A 15 -8.05 -2.99 6.55
N ALA A 16 -9.09 -2.49 5.88
CA ALA A 16 -8.92 -1.71 4.68
C ALA A 16 -8.16 -0.41 4.98
N PRO A 17 -7.20 0.00 4.12
CA PRO A 17 -6.48 1.23 4.34
C PRO A 17 -7.35 2.45 4.01
N MET A 18 -7.33 3.42 4.91
CA MET A 18 -8.12 4.64 4.84
C MET A 18 -7.24 5.83 5.22
N GLU A 19 -7.02 6.74 4.27
CA GLU A 19 -6.25 7.97 4.49
C GLU A 19 -6.83 8.79 5.65
N ALA A 20 -5.96 9.30 6.53
CA ALA A 20 -6.26 10.06 7.73
C ALA A 20 -7.14 9.33 8.76
N VAL A 21 -7.27 8.01 8.63
CA VAL A 21 -8.04 7.18 9.56
C VAL A 21 -7.22 6.00 10.06
N THR A 22 -6.63 5.18 9.18
CA THR A 22 -5.83 4.01 9.58
C THR A 22 -4.38 4.39 9.89
N ASP A 23 -4.21 5.44 10.70
CA ASP A 23 -2.91 5.82 11.24
C ASP A 23 -2.43 4.81 12.28
N VAL A 24 -1.20 5.01 12.77
CA VAL A 24 -0.61 4.12 13.79
C VAL A 24 -1.48 4.02 15.04
N VAL A 25 -2.09 5.13 15.47
CA VAL A 25 -2.91 5.16 16.70
C VAL A 25 -4.16 4.32 16.53
N PHE A 26 -4.86 4.44 15.39
CA PHE A 26 -6.05 3.67 15.09
C PHE A 26 -5.76 2.17 15.03
N ARG A 27 -4.68 1.77 14.35
CA ARG A 27 -4.29 0.36 14.24
C ARG A 27 -3.97 -0.26 15.60
N HIS A 28 -3.37 0.51 16.53
CA HIS A 28 -3.16 0.05 17.91
C HIS A 28 -4.47 -0.07 18.69
N VAL A 29 -5.39 0.87 18.51
CA VAL A 29 -6.71 0.80 19.17
C VAL A 29 -7.45 -0.47 18.77
N ASP A 30 -7.40 -0.86 17.50
CA ASP A 30 -8.00 -2.11 17.01
C ASP A 30 -7.31 -3.36 17.55
N LYS A 31 -5.97 -3.35 17.70
CA LYS A 31 -5.23 -4.44 18.35
C LYS A 31 -5.57 -4.59 19.83
N LEU A 32 -5.75 -3.48 20.53
CA LEU A 32 -5.97 -3.45 21.99
C LEU A 32 -7.41 -3.78 22.38
N LYS A 33 -8.38 -3.54 21.49
CA LYS A 33 -9.79 -3.69 21.82
C LYS A 33 -10.29 -5.10 21.48
N GLN A 34 -11.16 -5.59 22.35
CA GLN A 34 -11.96 -6.82 22.22
C GLN A 34 -12.89 -6.87 20.98
N ALA A 35 -12.63 -6.03 19.97
CA ALA A 35 -13.44 -5.82 18.77
C ALA A 35 -13.15 -6.86 17.66
N GLY A 36 -12.22 -7.79 17.89
CA GLY A 36 -11.80 -8.77 16.89
C GLY A 36 -10.72 -8.18 15.98
N ALA A 37 -9.47 -8.24 16.45
CA ALA A 37 -8.34 -7.69 15.73
C ALA A 37 -8.22 -8.33 14.32
N PRO A 38 -8.03 -7.53 13.26
CA PRO A 38 -7.71 -8.02 11.93
C PRO A 38 -6.43 -8.85 11.93
N ASP A 39 -6.34 -9.83 11.04
CA ASP A 39 -5.13 -10.64 10.83
C ASP A 39 -4.02 -9.83 10.13
N ILE A 40 -4.40 -8.81 9.35
CA ILE A 40 -3.48 -7.99 8.56
C ILE A 40 -3.89 -6.53 8.60
N PHE A 41 -2.89 -5.67 8.72
CA PHE A 41 -3.05 -4.23 8.72
C PHE A 41 -2.43 -3.62 7.46
N PHE A 42 -2.97 -2.48 7.04
CA PHE A 42 -2.42 -1.68 5.95
C PHE A 42 -2.17 -0.26 6.44
N THR A 43 -1.12 0.36 5.91
CA THR A 43 -0.84 1.79 6.14
C THR A 43 -1.80 2.68 5.36
N GLU A 44 -1.75 3.98 5.68
CA GLU A 44 -2.22 5.01 4.78
C GLU A 44 -1.40 5.04 3.47
N PHE A 45 -1.85 5.85 2.51
CA PHE A 45 -1.35 5.78 1.13
C PHE A 45 -0.13 6.69 0.91
N ALA A 46 1.03 6.11 0.60
CA ALA A 46 2.25 6.85 0.25
C ALA A 46 2.33 7.12 -1.26
N ASN A 47 2.52 8.39 -1.64
CA ASN A 47 2.72 8.78 -3.04
C ASN A 47 4.19 8.58 -3.42
N ALA A 48 4.46 7.63 -4.33
CA ALA A 48 5.80 7.33 -4.85
C ALA A 48 6.45 8.55 -5.52
N THR A 49 5.72 9.21 -6.41
CA THR A 49 6.21 10.41 -7.11
C THR A 49 6.50 11.55 -6.14
N GLY A 50 5.62 11.80 -5.18
CA GLY A 50 5.83 12.84 -4.17
C GLY A 50 7.05 12.57 -3.30
N TRP A 51 7.23 11.33 -2.87
CA TRP A 51 8.35 10.92 -2.02
C TRP A 51 9.70 11.02 -2.74
N VAL A 52 9.79 10.65 -4.01
CA VAL A 52 11.06 10.81 -4.76
C VAL A 52 11.51 12.28 -4.86
N HIS A 53 10.56 13.23 -4.96
CA HIS A 53 10.89 14.65 -5.10
C HIS A 53 11.15 15.37 -3.77
N ALA A 54 10.47 14.96 -2.69
CA ALA A 54 10.48 15.69 -1.41
C ALA A 54 10.88 14.83 -0.19
N GLY A 55 11.22 13.56 -0.41
CA GLY A 55 11.60 12.59 0.62
C GLY A 55 10.48 12.39 1.65
N ASP A 56 10.90 12.17 2.89
CA ASP A 56 10.01 11.83 4.01
C ASP A 56 8.96 12.90 4.32
N LYS A 57 9.22 14.15 3.91
CA LYS A 57 8.26 15.25 4.04
C LYS A 57 7.00 15.02 3.22
N ALA A 58 7.08 14.35 2.07
CA ALA A 58 5.93 14.08 1.22
C ALA A 58 5.04 12.94 1.74
N ILE A 59 5.63 11.93 2.38
CA ILE A 59 4.85 10.85 3.02
C ILE A 59 4.26 11.30 4.35
N ALA A 60 4.78 12.37 4.97
CA ALA A 60 4.18 13.06 6.12
C ALA A 60 3.76 12.12 7.26
N GLY A 61 4.57 11.08 7.51
CA GLY A 61 4.31 10.10 8.56
C GLY A 61 3.36 8.95 8.19
N ARG A 62 2.90 8.84 6.94
CA ARG A 62 2.00 7.76 6.50
C ARG A 62 2.62 6.36 6.55
N LEU A 63 3.95 6.27 6.52
CA LEU A 63 4.71 5.03 6.68
C LEU A 63 5.23 4.82 8.12
N ILE A 64 4.72 5.59 9.09
CA ILE A 64 5.05 5.35 10.50
C ILE A 64 4.41 4.03 10.94
N LYS A 65 5.24 3.20 11.57
CA LYS A 65 4.86 1.93 12.18
C LYS A 65 5.54 1.76 13.54
N THR A 66 5.03 0.81 14.31
CA THR A 66 5.69 0.21 15.47
C THR A 66 6.05 -1.25 15.18
N ASP A 67 6.86 -1.85 16.05
CA ASP A 67 7.36 -3.22 15.85
C ASP A 67 6.37 -4.30 16.28
N ASP A 68 5.23 -3.94 16.88
CA ASP A 68 4.15 -4.87 17.25
C ASP A 68 3.04 -4.92 16.20
N GLU A 69 3.17 -4.22 15.06
CA GLU A 69 2.13 -4.09 14.04
C GLU A 69 2.07 -5.22 13.00
N HIS A 70 2.95 -6.19 13.05
CA HIS A 70 3.04 -7.27 12.06
C HIS A 70 1.84 -8.23 12.06
N PRO A 71 1.39 -8.73 10.88
CA PRO A 71 1.80 -8.33 9.54
C PRO A 71 1.24 -6.96 9.12
N LEU A 72 2.12 -6.08 8.63
CA LEU A 72 1.78 -4.72 8.17
C LEU A 72 2.21 -4.52 6.71
N VAL A 73 1.25 -4.13 5.87
CA VAL A 73 1.43 -3.90 4.44
C VAL A 73 1.45 -2.41 4.14
N ALA A 74 2.51 -1.94 3.48
CA ALA A 74 2.59 -0.56 3.04
C ALA A 74 1.77 -0.36 1.76
N GLN A 75 0.79 0.55 1.78
CA GLN A 75 0.08 0.91 0.55
C GLN A 75 0.74 2.11 -0.14
N ILE A 76 1.17 1.89 -1.37
CA ILE A 76 1.80 2.89 -2.23
C ILE A 76 0.93 3.19 -3.45
N TRP A 77 1.14 4.35 -4.05
CA TRP A 77 0.54 4.68 -5.33
C TRP A 77 1.47 5.57 -6.16
N GLY A 78 1.41 5.38 -7.46
CA GLY A 78 2.23 6.07 -8.43
C GLY A 78 1.71 5.85 -9.85
N GLY A 79 2.22 6.65 -10.77
CA GLY A 79 1.83 6.62 -12.18
C GLY A 79 3.03 6.58 -13.12
N GLU A 80 4.22 6.60 -12.54
CA GLU A 80 5.52 6.49 -13.20
C GLU A 80 6.14 5.17 -12.72
N PRO A 81 5.90 4.05 -13.44
CA PRO A 81 6.35 2.72 -13.05
C PRO A 81 7.87 2.53 -12.97
N GLY A 82 8.65 3.53 -13.41
CA GLY A 82 10.11 3.48 -13.34
C GLY A 82 10.62 3.49 -11.91
N ASP A 83 11.82 4.03 -11.72
CA ASP A 83 12.53 4.01 -10.44
C ASP A 83 11.69 4.47 -9.23
N MET A 84 10.63 5.26 -9.40
CA MET A 84 9.83 5.76 -8.28
C MET A 84 9.11 4.67 -7.47
N GLU A 85 8.46 3.70 -8.12
CA GLU A 85 7.80 2.61 -7.41
C GLU A 85 8.80 1.57 -6.90
N ALA A 86 9.89 1.35 -7.64
CA ALA A 86 10.98 0.47 -7.21
C ALA A 86 11.69 1.03 -5.96
N ILE A 87 12.06 2.32 -5.96
CA ILE A 87 12.76 2.95 -4.84
C ILE A 87 11.83 3.01 -3.62
N LEU A 88 10.56 3.40 -3.77
CA LEU A 88 9.66 3.42 -2.62
C LEU A 88 9.40 2.01 -2.07
N SER A 89 9.25 1.00 -2.94
CA SER A 89 9.07 -0.37 -2.49
C SER A 89 10.32 -0.90 -1.77
N LEU A 90 11.52 -0.57 -2.28
CA LEU A 90 12.79 -0.88 -1.61
C LEU A 90 12.88 -0.19 -0.25
N HIS A 91 12.50 1.08 -0.17
CA HIS A 91 12.47 1.82 1.08
C HIS A 91 11.49 1.19 2.08
N CYS A 92 10.32 0.72 1.63
CA CYS A 92 9.41 -0.05 2.48
C CYS A 92 10.04 -1.38 2.96
N ALA A 93 10.83 -2.06 2.13
CA ALA A 93 11.58 -3.24 2.56
C ALA A 93 12.64 -2.90 3.63
N GLU A 94 13.36 -1.79 3.46
CA GLU A 94 14.32 -1.28 4.46
C GLU A 94 13.66 -0.90 5.80
N LEU A 95 12.44 -0.34 5.73
CA LEU A 95 11.63 -0.04 6.91
C LEU A 95 11.05 -1.29 7.58
N GLY A 96 11.15 -2.47 6.95
CA GLY A 96 10.70 -3.74 7.51
C GLY A 96 9.19 -3.97 7.40
N PHE A 97 8.56 -3.51 6.32
CA PHE A 97 7.18 -3.91 6.00
C PHE A 97 7.12 -5.36 5.52
N ASP A 98 6.02 -6.06 5.80
CA ASP A 98 5.84 -7.46 5.43
C ASP A 98 5.38 -7.64 3.98
N GLY A 99 4.82 -6.57 3.38
CA GLY A 99 4.32 -6.57 2.02
C GLY A 99 4.11 -5.17 1.46
N ILE A 100 3.92 -5.10 0.15
CA ILE A 100 3.59 -3.88 -0.60
C ILE A 100 2.22 -4.03 -1.23
N ASP A 101 1.39 -3.01 -1.14
CA ASP A 101 0.12 -2.92 -1.86
C ASP A 101 0.10 -1.73 -2.79
N ILE A 102 -0.32 -1.94 -4.03
CA ILE A 102 -0.44 -0.87 -5.02
C ILE A 102 -1.90 -0.43 -5.10
N ASN A 103 -2.16 0.84 -4.79
CA ASN A 103 -3.49 1.42 -4.93
C ASN A 103 -3.77 1.73 -6.42
N MET A 104 -4.63 0.90 -7.03
CA MET A 104 -5.13 1.07 -8.39
C MET A 104 -6.63 1.45 -8.41
N GLY A 105 -7.18 1.91 -7.27
CA GLY A 105 -8.62 2.08 -7.08
C GLY A 105 -9.07 3.46 -6.60
N CYS A 106 -8.17 4.34 -6.17
CA CYS A 106 -8.53 5.65 -5.63
C CYS A 106 -9.07 6.59 -6.72
N PRO A 107 -10.32 7.11 -6.61
CA PRO A 107 -10.88 8.04 -7.58
C PRO A 107 -10.55 9.51 -7.28
N ALA A 108 -9.78 9.80 -6.23
CA ALA A 108 -9.44 11.17 -5.86
C ALA A 108 -8.66 11.86 -6.99
N LYS A 109 -8.95 13.15 -7.23
CA LYS A 109 -8.30 13.93 -8.31
C LYS A 109 -6.78 13.98 -8.18
N SER A 110 -6.25 13.95 -6.95
CA SER A 110 -4.81 13.87 -6.69
C SER A 110 -4.21 12.52 -7.14
N ALA A 111 -4.92 11.43 -6.90
CA ALA A 111 -4.49 10.08 -7.28
C ALA A 111 -4.56 9.84 -8.79
N ILE A 112 -5.69 10.19 -9.42
CA ILE A 112 -5.94 9.93 -10.85
C ILE A 112 -4.91 10.61 -11.77
N LYS A 113 -4.34 11.75 -11.36
CA LYS A 113 -3.33 12.47 -12.16
C LYS A 113 -2.06 11.63 -12.41
N SER A 114 -1.69 10.79 -11.46
CA SER A 114 -0.42 10.08 -11.45
C SER A 114 -0.58 8.72 -10.77
N GLY A 115 -1.63 7.96 -11.09
CA GLY A 115 -1.89 6.63 -10.52
C GLY A 115 -3.36 6.36 -10.16
N GLY A 116 -3.57 5.60 -9.09
CA GLY A 116 -4.91 5.30 -8.55
C GLY A 116 -5.81 4.62 -9.58
N ALA A 117 -7.10 4.99 -9.61
CA ALA A 117 -8.07 4.42 -10.54
C ALA A 117 -7.71 4.64 -12.02
N ALA A 118 -6.85 5.60 -12.37
CA ALA A 118 -6.43 5.82 -13.76
C ALA A 118 -5.66 4.63 -14.33
N LEU A 119 -5.01 3.83 -13.47
CA LEU A 119 -4.28 2.62 -13.87
C LEU A 119 -5.21 1.55 -14.45
N ILE A 120 -6.50 1.54 -14.09
CA ILE A 120 -7.51 0.64 -14.68
C ILE A 120 -7.61 0.82 -16.20
N ARG A 121 -7.35 2.03 -16.71
CA ARG A 121 -7.38 2.35 -18.15
C ARG A 121 -6.02 2.20 -18.84
N ARG A 122 -4.97 1.91 -18.08
CA ARG A 122 -3.56 1.86 -18.54
C ARG A 122 -2.90 0.58 -18.04
N PRO A 123 -3.33 -0.59 -18.55
CA PRO A 123 -2.88 -1.89 -18.06
C PRO A 123 -1.38 -2.13 -18.26
N ASP A 124 -0.79 -1.57 -19.31
CA ASP A 124 0.64 -1.54 -19.58
C ASP A 124 1.42 -0.89 -18.43
N ILE A 125 0.96 0.27 -17.97
CA ILE A 125 1.53 0.99 -16.83
C ILE A 125 1.31 0.20 -15.53
N ALA A 126 0.12 -0.38 -15.34
CA ALA A 126 -0.18 -1.20 -14.15
C ALA A 126 0.72 -2.44 -14.04
N VAL A 127 1.00 -3.12 -15.15
CA VAL A 127 1.91 -4.27 -15.19
C VAL A 127 3.34 -3.85 -14.87
N ALA A 128 3.81 -2.74 -15.44
CA ALA A 128 5.13 -2.19 -15.14
C ALA A 128 5.27 -1.81 -13.66
N ALA A 129 4.23 -1.20 -13.07
CA ALA A 129 4.15 -0.83 -11.67
C ALA A 129 4.30 -2.05 -10.74
N ILE A 130 3.51 -3.11 -11.01
CA ILE A 130 3.60 -4.38 -10.28
C ILE A 130 5.00 -5.01 -10.43
N ALA A 131 5.60 -4.96 -11.62
CA ALA A 131 6.93 -5.50 -11.85
C ALA A 131 8.00 -4.73 -11.07
N ALA A 132 7.91 -3.40 -11.03
CA ALA A 132 8.80 -2.53 -10.26
C ALA A 132 8.67 -2.78 -8.75
N ALA A 133 7.45 -2.85 -8.20
CA ALA A 133 7.26 -3.11 -6.78
C ALA A 133 7.84 -4.48 -6.34
N LYS A 134 7.78 -5.48 -7.22
CA LYS A 134 8.34 -6.82 -6.95
C LYS A 134 9.86 -6.84 -6.81
N THR A 135 10.58 -5.83 -7.30
CA THR A 135 12.05 -5.78 -7.15
C THR A 135 12.48 -5.60 -5.70
N ALA A 136 11.59 -5.15 -4.82
CA ALA A 136 11.85 -5.03 -3.39
C ALA A 136 11.95 -6.38 -2.66
N GLY A 137 11.61 -7.49 -3.31
CA GLY A 137 11.66 -8.83 -2.70
C GLY A 137 10.53 -9.12 -1.70
N LEU A 138 9.63 -8.16 -1.47
CA LEU A 138 8.42 -8.31 -0.67
C LEU A 138 7.25 -8.86 -1.51
N PRO A 139 6.27 -9.55 -0.88
CA PRO A 139 5.05 -9.90 -1.57
C PRO A 139 4.25 -8.65 -1.96
N VAL A 140 3.74 -8.65 -3.19
CA VAL A 140 3.01 -7.50 -3.77
C VAL A 140 1.54 -7.85 -3.97
N SER A 141 0.65 -7.03 -3.41
CA SER A 141 -0.79 -7.05 -3.64
C SER A 141 -1.26 -5.81 -4.41
N VAL A 142 -2.49 -5.88 -4.92
CA VAL A 142 -3.13 -4.77 -5.63
C VAL A 142 -4.54 -4.58 -5.09
N LYS A 143 -4.84 -3.35 -4.64
CA LYS A 143 -6.20 -2.93 -4.30
C LYS A 143 -6.80 -2.12 -5.44
N THR A 144 -7.82 -2.66 -6.11
CA THR A 144 -8.46 -2.04 -7.27
C THR A 144 -9.99 -1.96 -7.14
N ARG A 145 -10.63 -1.31 -8.12
CA ARG A 145 -12.09 -1.29 -8.33
C ARG A 145 -12.46 -2.19 -9.51
N LEU A 146 -13.76 -2.46 -9.67
CA LEU A 146 -14.28 -3.23 -10.81
C LEU A 146 -14.06 -2.55 -12.17
N GLY A 147 -13.97 -1.23 -12.21
CA GLY A 147 -13.79 -0.47 -13.43
C GLY A 147 -13.63 1.03 -13.17
N TYR A 148 -13.37 1.79 -14.24
CA TYR A 148 -13.16 3.24 -14.17
C TYR A 148 -14.45 4.06 -14.23
N THR A 149 -15.42 3.65 -15.06
CA THR A 149 -16.66 4.40 -15.35
C THR A 149 -17.91 3.87 -14.66
N TYR A 150 -17.78 3.02 -13.65
CA TYR A 150 -18.91 2.61 -12.81
C TYR A 150 -18.93 3.44 -11.52
N CYS A 151 -19.47 4.65 -11.63
CA CYS A 151 -20.12 5.44 -10.57
C CYS A 151 -20.64 6.75 -11.19
#